data_AF-A0A819WS01-F1
#
_entry.id   AF-A0A819WS01-F1
#
_cell.length_a   1.000
_cell.length_b   1.000
_cell.length_c   1.000
_cell.angle_alpha   90.00
_cell.angle_beta   90.00
_cell.angle_gamma   90.00
#
_symmetry.space_group_name_H-M   'P 1'
#
loop_
_entity.id
_entity.type
_entity.pdbx_description
1 polymer ?
#
loop_
_entity_poly.entity_id
_entity_poly.type
_entity_poly.pdbx_seq_one_letter_code
_entity_poly.pdbx_strand_id
1 'polypeptide(L)'
;MDYLNDLQIAGVEYHTDKDQNEVITGTCLVMLTPDAEHTRCTFLSVNVTQSEHGIVSDYVYFEAYMVMSLPTLAVAIRIHEIAELNQVKKATSCFNAVIIPTYRDHLREI
;
A
#
# COMPACT_ATOMS: atom_id res chain seq x y z
N MET A 1 5.71 20.51 0.38
CA MET A 1 5.72 19.44 1.40
C MET A 1 6.09 18.18 0.64
N ASP A 2 7.27 17.64 0.90
CA ASP A 2 7.83 16.50 0.17
C ASP A 2 7.75 15.28 1.08
N TYR A 3 6.88 14.33 0.74
CA TYR A 3 6.63 13.15 1.59
C TYR A 3 7.89 12.30 1.78
N LEU A 4 8.83 12.33 0.83
CA LEU A 4 10.10 11.60 0.95
C LEU A 4 10.97 12.17 2.07
N ASN A 5 11.01 13.50 2.18
CA ASN A 5 11.69 14.18 3.27
C ASN A 5 11.00 13.90 4.61
N ASP A 6 9.68 13.82 4.64
CA ASP A 6 8.93 13.50 5.87
C ASP A 6 9.19 12.05 6.33
N LEU A 7 9.27 11.08 5.41
CA LEU A 7 9.68 9.70 5.71
C LEU A 7 11.10 9.64 6.26
N GLN A 8 12.03 10.39 5.65
CA GLN A 8 13.42 10.45 6.10
C GLN A 8 13.53 11.06 7.51
N ILE A 9 12.82 12.15 7.79
CA ILE A 9 12.76 12.76 9.13
C ILE A 9 12.19 11.79 10.16
N ALA A 10 11.20 10.98 9.77
CA ALA A 10 10.63 9.94 10.60
C ALA A 10 11.54 8.70 10.78
N GLY A 11 12.67 8.63 10.08
CA GLY A 11 13.60 7.50 10.12
C GLY A 11 13.07 6.26 9.40
N VAL A 12 12.14 6.43 8.45
CA VAL A 12 11.58 5.34 7.64
C VAL A 12 12.44 5.15 6.40
N GLU A 13 13.03 3.97 6.26
CA GLU A 13 13.79 3.61 5.06
C GLU A 13 12.84 3.48 3.85
N TYR A 14 13.21 4.13 2.75
CA TYR A 14 12.44 4.13 1.51
C TYR A 14 13.41 4.02 0.33
N HIS A 15 13.02 3.26 -0.71
CA HIS A 15 13.86 3.03 -1.88
C HIS A 15 13.95 4.32 -2.72
N THR A 16 15.15 4.87 -2.86
CA THR A 16 15.40 6.11 -3.62
C THR A 16 15.92 5.87 -5.04
N ASP A 17 16.00 4.61 -5.48
CA ASP A 17 16.39 4.28 -6.85
C ASP A 17 15.30 4.76 -7.81
N LYS A 18 15.45 6.02 -8.21
CA LYS A 18 14.61 6.72 -9.17
C LYS A 18 14.76 6.02 -10.52
N ASP A 19 13.88 5.09 -10.82
CA ASP A 19 13.45 4.98 -12.20
C ASP A 19 12.77 6.31 -12.53
N GLN A 20 13.46 7.14 -13.33
CA GLN A 20 13.05 8.47 -13.77
C GLN A 20 11.86 8.45 -14.72
N ASN A 21 10.98 7.46 -14.59
CA ASN A 21 9.73 7.46 -15.31
C ASN A 21 8.87 8.59 -14.72
N GLU A 22 8.29 9.41 -15.58
CA GLU A 22 7.41 10.55 -15.26
C GLU A 22 6.12 10.10 -14.58
N VAL A 23 6.23 9.52 -13.40
CA VAL A 23 5.11 8.98 -12.65
C VAL A 23 4.69 10.04 -11.64
N ILE A 24 3.44 10.46 -11.78
CA ILE A 24 2.83 11.43 -10.87
C ILE A 24 2.61 10.74 -9.52
N THR A 25 2.91 11.40 -8.40
CA THR A 25 2.60 10.87 -7.06
C THR A 25 1.08 10.82 -6.84
N GLY A 26 0.59 9.74 -6.23
CA GLY A 26 -0.81 9.65 -5.82
C GLY A 26 -1.20 10.78 -4.86
N THR A 27 -2.43 11.27 -4.96
CA THR A 27 -2.93 12.37 -4.13
C THR A 27 -4.32 12.03 -3.57
N CYS A 28 -4.61 12.52 -2.38
CA CYS A 28 -5.90 12.34 -1.74
C CYS A 28 -6.46 13.70 -1.33
N LEU A 29 -7.64 14.05 -1.85
CA LEU A 29 -8.41 15.17 -1.34
C LEU A 29 -9.16 14.72 -0.09
N VAL A 30 -8.79 15.28 1.06
CA VAL A 30 -9.45 15.04 2.34
C VAL A 30 -10.36 16.21 2.67
N MET A 31 -11.66 15.95 2.78
CA MET A 31 -12.68 16.93 3.11
C MET A 31 -13.17 16.69 4.53
N LEU A 32 -13.08 17.71 5.40
CA LEU A 32 -13.44 17.63 6.81
C LEU A 32 -14.78 18.34 7.06
N THR A 33 -15.63 17.73 7.87
CA THR A 33 -16.84 18.35 8.42
C THR A 33 -16.61 18.84 9.86
N PRO A 34 -17.45 19.75 10.40
CA PRO A 34 -17.25 20.31 11.73
C PRO A 34 -17.25 19.29 12.88
N ASP A 35 -17.84 18.12 12.68
CA ASP A 35 -17.85 16.98 13.60
C ASP A 35 -16.56 16.13 13.53
N ALA A 36 -15.55 16.60 12.79
CA ALA A 36 -14.26 15.94 12.57
C ALA A 36 -14.34 14.61 11.78
N GLU A 37 -15.49 14.31 11.18
CA GLU A 37 -15.58 13.29 10.15
C GLU A 37 -14.84 13.73 8.89
N HIS A 38 -14.42 12.75 8.09
CA HIS A 38 -13.62 13.02 6.90
C HIS A 38 -14.00 12.15 5.72
N THR A 39 -14.14 12.76 4.55
CA THR A 39 -14.33 12.08 3.27
C THR A 39 -13.05 12.16 2.45
N ARG A 40 -12.61 11.02 1.93
CA ARG A 40 -11.40 10.90 1.10
C ARG A 40 -11.77 10.65 -0.35
N CYS A 41 -11.23 11.45 -1.26
CA CYS A 41 -11.29 11.20 -2.71
C CYS A 41 -9.86 11.03 -3.22
N THR A 42 -9.49 9.80 -3.59
CA THR A 42 -8.10 9.44 -3.85
C THR A 42 -7.85 9.22 -5.34
N PHE A 43 -6.89 9.95 -5.89
CA PHE A 43 -6.24 9.62 -7.15
C PHE A 43 -4.98 8.82 -6.85
N LEU A 44 -5.04 7.50 -7.04
CA LEU A 44 -3.97 6.60 -6.59
C LEU A 44 -2.66 6.75 -7.36
N SER A 45 -2.71 7.20 -8.63
CA SER A 45 -1.55 7.25 -9.53
C SER A 45 -0.68 5.99 -9.44
N VAL A 46 -1.32 4.83 -9.59
CA VAL A 46 -0.71 3.53 -9.30
C VAL A 46 0.43 3.26 -10.29
N ASN A 47 1.66 3.25 -9.77
CA ASN A 47 2.78 2.57 -10.41
C ASN A 47 3.13 1.33 -9.59
N VAL A 48 3.18 0.20 -10.26
CA VAL A 48 3.42 -1.09 -9.65
C VAL A 48 4.85 -1.49 -10.01
N THR A 49 5.78 -1.31 -9.08
CA THR A 49 7.16 -1.79 -9.21
C THR A 49 7.32 -3.04 -8.33
N GLN A 50 7.78 -4.14 -8.92
CA GLN A 50 8.14 -5.34 -8.17
C GLN A 50 9.62 -5.23 -7.77
N SER A 51 9.89 -5.25 -6.47
CA SER A 51 11.25 -5.49 -5.98
C SER A 51 11.52 -6.98 -5.98
N GLU A 52 12.63 -7.40 -6.59
CA GLU A 52 13.10 -8.79 -6.53
C GLU A 52 13.86 -9.10 -5.23
N HIS A 53 14.02 -8.11 -4.33
CA HIS A 53 14.72 -8.30 -3.07
C HIS A 53 13.87 -9.07 -2.05
N GLY A 54 14.55 -9.86 -1.21
CA GLY A 54 13.92 -10.58 -0.10
C GLY A 54 13.40 -9.64 0.98
N ILE A 55 12.39 -10.09 1.73
CA ILE A 55 11.82 -9.35 2.86
C ILE A 55 12.66 -9.67 4.10
N VAL A 56 13.28 -8.64 4.68
CA VAL A 56 14.17 -8.77 5.87
C VAL A 56 13.49 -8.38 7.19
N SER A 57 12.22 -7.98 7.15
CA SER A 57 11.44 -7.58 8.32
C SER A 57 10.76 -8.76 9.02
N ASP A 58 10.41 -8.59 10.30
CA ASP A 58 9.61 -9.58 11.05
C ASP A 58 8.15 -9.66 10.57
N TYR A 59 7.66 -8.54 10.01
CA TYR A 59 6.29 -8.38 9.53
C TYR A 59 6.26 -7.68 8.17
N VAL A 60 5.31 -8.08 7.33
CA VAL A 60 4.78 -7.25 6.25
C VAL A 60 3.39 -6.79 6.63
N TYR A 61 3.15 -5.49 6.44
CA TYR A 61 1.86 -4.87 6.65
C TYR A 61 1.26 -4.41 5.32
N PHE A 62 0.01 -4.77 5.06
CA PHE A 62 -0.74 -4.37 3.87
C PHE A 62 -1.92 -3.47 4.23
N GLU A 63 -2.18 -2.49 3.39
CA GLU A 63 -3.48 -1.84 3.34
C GLU A 63 -4.38 -2.57 2.35
N ALA A 64 -5.61 -2.89 2.75
CA ALA A 64 -6.54 -3.62 1.89
C ALA A 64 -6.95 -2.84 0.63
N TYR A 65 -6.61 -1.56 0.51
CA TYR A 65 -6.71 -0.83 -0.77
C TYR A 65 -5.97 -1.51 -1.92
N MET A 66 -4.92 -2.29 -1.62
CA MET A 66 -4.18 -3.08 -2.61
C MET A 66 -5.05 -4.10 -3.35
N VAL A 67 -6.16 -4.58 -2.78
CA VAL A 67 -7.02 -5.56 -3.44
C VAL A 67 -8.06 -4.95 -4.39
N MET A 68 -8.12 -3.61 -4.47
CA MET A 68 -9.13 -2.90 -5.25
C MET A 68 -8.79 -2.77 -6.73
N SER A 69 -7.55 -3.07 -7.14
CA SER A 69 -7.13 -3.08 -8.55
C SER A 69 -6.31 -4.34 -8.87
N LEU A 70 -6.46 -4.88 -10.08
CA LEU A 70 -5.74 -6.09 -10.49
C LEU A 70 -4.20 -5.90 -10.45
N PRO A 71 -3.61 -4.77 -10.89
CA PRO A 71 -2.17 -4.58 -10.81
C PRO A 71 -1.63 -4.57 -9.38
N THR A 72 -2.32 -3.89 -8.45
CA THR A 72 -1.90 -3.83 -7.04
C THR A 72 -2.12 -5.17 -6.33
N LEU A 73 -3.19 -5.89 -6.69
CA LEU A 73 -3.46 -7.23 -6.17
C LEU A 73 -2.33 -8.20 -6.55
N ALA A 74 -1.90 -8.20 -7.81
CA ALA A 74 -0.82 -9.06 -8.27
C ALA A 74 0.49 -8.83 -7.48
N VAL A 75 0.79 -7.57 -7.13
CA VAL A 75 1.94 -7.28 -6.25
C VAL A 75 1.71 -7.70 -4.81
N ALA A 76 0.53 -7.49 -4.26
CA ALA A 76 0.23 -7.94 -2.90
C ALA A 76 0.37 -9.47 -2.78
N ILE A 77 -0.16 -10.24 -3.74
CA ILE A 77 0.01 -11.70 -3.82
C ILE A 77 1.50 -12.06 -3.92
N ARG A 78 2.26 -11.37 -4.76
CA ARG A 78 3.70 -11.67 -4.89
C ARG A 78 4.47 -11.42 -3.60
N ILE A 79 4.21 -10.32 -2.91
CA ILE A 79 4.83 -10.02 -1.61
C ILE A 79 4.38 -11.05 -0.57
N HIS A 80 3.12 -11.46 -0.59
CA HIS A 80 2.59 -12.50 0.28
C HIS A 80 3.33 -13.84 0.11
N GLU A 81 3.56 -14.28 -1.12
CA GLU A 81 4.35 -15.49 -1.44
C GLU A 81 5.79 -15.38 -0.91
N ILE A 82 6.45 -14.25 -1.13
CA ILE A 82 7.81 -14.01 -0.63
C ILE A 82 7.83 -14.04 0.89
N ALA A 83 6.84 -13.45 1.56
CA ALA A 83 6.73 -13.46 3.01
C ALA A 83 6.55 -14.88 3.56
N GLU A 84 5.75 -15.72 2.90
CA GLU A 84 5.57 -17.13 3.30
C GLU A 84 6.87 -17.93 3.17
N LEU A 85 7.58 -17.80 2.05
CA LEU A 85 8.84 -18.48 1.83
C LEU A 85 9.91 -18.11 2.88
N ASN A 86 9.86 -16.88 3.38
CA ASN A 86 10.80 -16.36 4.38
C ASN A 86 10.27 -16.43 5.82
N GLN A 87 9.12 -17.07 6.05
CA GLN A 87 8.48 -17.18 7.38
C GLN A 87 8.22 -15.81 8.06
N VAL A 88 8.03 -14.77 7.25
CA VAL A 88 7.70 -13.41 7.70
C VAL A 88 6.21 -13.35 8.03
N LYS A 89 5.88 -12.69 9.14
CA LYS A 89 4.48 -12.55 9.57
C LYS A 89 3.76 -11.51 8.72
N LYS A 90 2.44 -11.64 8.60
CA LYS A 90 1.62 -10.77 7.75
C LYS A 90 0.51 -10.13 8.57
N ALA A 91 0.23 -8.87 8.29
CA ALA A 91 -0.86 -8.11 8.89
C ALA A 91 -1.55 -7.26 7.82
N THR A 92 -2.88 -7.18 7.87
CA THR A 92 -3.65 -6.41 6.88
C THR A 92 -4.68 -5.55 7.58
N SER A 93 -4.72 -4.26 7.26
CA SER A 93 -5.77 -3.35 7.71
C SER A 93 -6.85 -3.21 6.63
N CYS A 94 -8.10 -3.52 7.00
CA CYS A 94 -9.23 -3.49 6.09
C CYS A 94 -9.85 -2.09 5.91
N PHE A 95 -9.48 -1.12 6.73
CA PHE A 95 -9.83 0.32 6.73
C PHE A 95 -11.32 0.68 6.53
N ASN A 96 -11.93 0.35 5.39
CA ASN A 96 -13.30 0.70 5.02
C ASN A 96 -14.22 -0.52 5.04
N ALA A 97 -15.42 -0.36 5.62
CA ALA A 97 -16.45 -1.40 5.69
C ALA A 97 -16.90 -1.94 4.32
N VAL A 98 -16.68 -1.21 3.22
CA VAL A 98 -16.96 -1.65 1.85
C VAL A 98 -15.95 -2.70 1.36
N ILE A 99 -14.70 -2.68 1.86
CA ILE A 99 -13.64 -3.51 1.29
C ILE A 99 -13.90 -5.00 1.52
N ILE A 100 -14.31 -5.39 2.73
CA ILE A 100 -14.57 -6.80 3.06
C ILE A 100 -15.69 -7.43 2.20
N PRO A 101 -16.91 -6.88 2.11
CA PRO A 101 -17.97 -7.49 1.31
C PRO A 101 -17.68 -7.43 -0.19
N THR A 102 -16.98 -6.41 -0.68
CA THR A 102 -16.74 -6.22 -2.13
C THR A 102 -15.54 -7.02 -2.64
N TYR A 103 -14.47 -7.15 -1.85
CA TYR A 103 -13.19 -7.75 -2.28
C TYR A 103 -12.78 -8.94 -1.43
N ARG A 104 -13.77 -9.64 -0.86
CA ARG A 104 -13.56 -10.78 0.04
C ARG A 104 -12.63 -11.85 -0.53
N ASP A 105 -12.80 -12.18 -1.80
CA ASP A 105 -12.03 -13.26 -2.42
C ASP A 105 -10.59 -12.82 -2.67
N HIS A 106 -10.36 -11.59 -3.13
CA HIS A 106 -9.00 -11.04 -3.25
C HIS A 106 -8.30 -10.95 -1.88
N LEU A 107 -9.03 -10.61 -0.81
CA LEU A 107 -8.47 -10.58 0.55
C LEU A 107 -8.03 -11.95 1.06
N ARG A 108 -8.51 -13.05 0.48
CA ARG A 108 -8.10 -14.41 0.85
C ARG A 108 -6.87 -14.88 0.10
N GLU A 109 -6.47 -14.13 -0.93
CA GLU A 109 -5.24 -14.38 -1.70
C GLU A 109 -4.01 -13.72 -1.03
N ILE A 110 -4.22 -12.88 0.00
CA ILE A 110 -3.19 -12.12 0.72
C ILE A 110 -3.31 -12.20 2.24
#